data_AF-A0A939B2I8-F1
#
_entry.id   AF-A0A939B2I8-F1
#
_cell.length_a   1.000
_cell.length_b   1.000
_cell.length_c   1.000
_cell.angle_alpha   90.00
_cell.angle_beta   90.00
_cell.angle_gamma   90.00
#
_symmetry.space_group_name_H-M   'P 1'
#
loop_
_entity.id
_entity.type
_entity.pdbx_description
1 polymer ?
#
loop_
_entity_poly.entity_id
_entity_poly.type
_entity_poly.pdbx_seq_one_letter_code
_entity_poly.pdbx_strand_id
1 'polypeptide(L)'
;MRWSLTVCLLLSLAGCTAGAAVAPCCTDPAAFPFQSLPERGRAEARIDGRSPVFEFQSGPSPFVAFELPRAAGPYQLRVKSLFQPAADGGVFYPVLAVLDETFVVLRLTSLDNLRLEPALATPGGESGLAVTLAMDPAAERGRYLVVFTPAALLGPLPEGRRENDLLTPATINWLENQGDALVPPTARGRLQITVAPQPATAAQEP
;
A
#
# COMPACT_ATOMS: atom_id res chain seq x y z
N MET A 1 19.71 71.01 16.09
CA MET A 1 18.98 70.61 17.32
C MET A 1 17.49 70.62 17.05
N ARG A 2 16.85 69.44 17.01
CA ARG A 2 15.49 69.14 17.48
C ARG A 2 15.23 67.65 17.22
N TRP A 3 15.18 66.91 18.32
CA TRP A 3 14.80 65.51 18.43
C TRP A 3 13.30 65.36 18.19
N SER A 4 12.89 64.31 17.47
CA SER A 4 11.59 63.69 17.67
C SER A 4 11.76 62.17 17.55
N LEU A 5 11.77 61.52 18.71
CA LEU A 5 11.28 60.15 18.88
C LEU A 5 9.77 60.13 18.55
N THR A 6 9.27 58.99 18.07
CA THR A 6 7.90 58.42 18.15
C THR A 6 7.65 57.63 16.86
N VAL A 7 7.24 56.35 16.79
CA VAL A 7 6.84 55.31 17.74
C VAL A 7 6.89 53.98 16.97
N CYS A 8 7.12 52.91 17.72
CA CYS A 8 7.02 51.51 17.30
C CYS A 8 5.59 51.16 16.84
N LEU A 9 5.42 50.55 15.66
CA LEU A 9 4.32 49.63 15.43
C LEU A 9 4.80 48.39 14.66
N LEU A 10 4.94 47.31 15.43
CA LEU A 10 5.04 45.94 15.00
C LEU A 10 3.77 45.47 14.26
N LEU A 11 3.88 44.26 13.71
CA LEU A 11 2.85 43.38 13.15
C LEU A 11 2.61 43.48 11.64
N SER A 12 3.26 42.56 10.92
CA SER A 12 2.52 41.54 10.15
C SER A 12 3.44 40.33 9.90
N LEU A 13 3.40 39.38 10.83
CA LEU A 13 3.77 37.99 10.60
C LEU A 13 2.75 37.41 9.61
N ALA A 14 3.01 37.53 8.32
CA ALA A 14 2.35 36.68 7.33
C ALA A 14 2.96 35.28 7.47
N GLY A 15 2.36 34.49 8.37
CA GLY A 15 2.61 33.07 8.49
C GLY A 15 2.24 32.37 7.19
N CYS A 16 3.24 32.05 6.37
CA CYS A 16 3.10 30.96 5.42
C CYS A 16 3.12 29.66 6.24
N THR A 17 1.96 29.18 6.67
CA THR A 17 1.79 27.76 6.98
C THR A 17 1.82 27.01 5.65
N ALA A 18 3.02 26.85 5.10
CA ALA A 18 3.27 25.84 4.09
C ALA A 18 3.05 24.50 4.79
N GLY A 19 1.88 23.90 4.57
CA GLY A 19 1.70 22.48 4.84
C GLY A 19 2.84 21.77 4.15
N ALA A 20 3.72 21.15 4.91
CA ALA A 20 4.84 20.39 4.37
C ALA A 20 4.25 19.25 3.56
N ALA A 21 4.06 19.48 2.26
CA ALA A 21 3.91 18.43 1.28
C ALA A 21 5.16 17.58 1.44
N VAL A 22 4.99 16.38 1.99
CA VAL A 22 6.06 15.38 2.03
C VAL A 22 6.45 15.19 0.58
N ALA A 23 7.62 15.71 0.19
CA ALA A 23 8.12 15.55 -1.16
C ALA A 23 8.06 14.06 -1.49
N PRO A 24 7.54 13.66 -2.67
CA PRO A 24 7.58 12.27 -3.09
C PRO A 24 9.03 11.81 -2.92
N CYS A 25 9.25 10.76 -2.13
CA CYS A 25 10.60 10.34 -1.75
C CYS A 25 11.47 10.02 -2.97
N CYS A 26 10.79 9.71 -4.07
CA CYS A 26 11.28 8.90 -5.15
C CYS A 26 10.47 9.27 -6.40
N THR A 27 11.14 9.66 -7.49
CA THR A 27 10.50 9.83 -8.81
C THR A 27 10.52 8.54 -9.62
N ASP A 28 11.24 7.51 -9.16
CA ASP A 28 11.44 6.25 -9.87
C ASP A 28 11.35 5.05 -8.90
N PRO A 29 10.75 3.92 -9.32
CA PRO A 29 10.68 2.69 -8.53
C PRO A 29 12.04 2.15 -8.06
N ALA A 30 13.13 2.38 -8.79
CA ALA A 30 14.46 1.96 -8.39
C ALA A 30 14.95 2.65 -7.12
N ALA A 31 14.39 3.82 -6.77
CA ALA A 31 14.73 4.59 -5.58
C ALA A 31 13.87 4.22 -4.35
N PHE A 32 12.98 3.24 -4.46
CA PHE A 32 12.13 2.85 -3.33
C PHE A 32 12.96 2.29 -2.16
N PRO A 33 12.57 2.59 -0.91
CA PRO A 33 13.25 2.05 0.27
C PRO A 33 12.82 0.60 0.51
N PHE A 34 13.39 -0.33 -0.26
CA PHE A 34 13.08 -1.76 -0.17
C PHE A 34 13.58 -2.37 1.15
N GLN A 35 12.69 -3.09 1.83
CA GLN A 35 13.01 -3.91 3.00
C GLN A 35 13.10 -5.38 2.60
N SER A 36 14.16 -6.09 2.96
CA SER A 36 14.27 -7.50 2.60
C SER A 36 13.26 -8.36 3.40
N LEU A 37 12.49 -9.19 2.71
CA LEU A 37 11.62 -10.18 3.36
C LEU A 37 12.42 -11.43 3.77
N PRO A 38 12.01 -12.09 4.88
CA PRO A 38 12.62 -13.34 5.26
C PRO A 38 12.30 -14.44 4.23
N GLU A 39 13.19 -15.42 4.10
CA GLU A 39 12.95 -16.59 3.23
C GLU A 39 11.71 -17.39 3.64
N ARG A 40 11.43 -17.43 4.95
CA ARG A 40 10.25 -18.05 5.56
C ARG A 40 9.88 -17.31 6.83
N GLY A 41 8.59 -17.24 7.13
CA GLY A 41 8.08 -16.64 8.36
C GLY A 41 7.32 -15.35 8.12
N ARG A 42 7.38 -14.43 9.09
CA ARG A 42 6.57 -13.20 9.10
C ARG A 42 7.47 -11.97 9.18
N ALA A 43 7.05 -10.92 8.48
CA ALA A 43 7.56 -9.57 8.62
C ALA A 43 6.37 -8.63 8.90
N GLU A 44 6.62 -7.56 9.63
CA GLU A 44 5.62 -6.53 9.91
C GLU A 44 6.06 -5.21 9.30
N ALA A 45 5.10 -4.45 8.81
CA ALA A 45 5.33 -3.11 8.30
C ALA A 45 4.19 -2.18 8.69
N ARG A 46 4.47 -0.88 8.71
CA ARG A 46 3.47 0.15 8.98
C ARG A 46 3.53 1.19 7.88
N ILE A 47 2.35 1.57 7.39
CA ILE A 47 2.17 2.75 6.56
C ILE A 47 1.58 3.83 7.46
N ASP A 48 2.36 4.89 7.72
CA ASP A 48 1.99 6.02 8.57
C ASP A 48 2.39 7.36 7.93
N GLY A 49 2.27 8.47 8.67
CA GLY A 49 2.60 9.81 8.14
C GLY A 49 4.06 10.03 7.74
N ARG A 50 4.95 9.08 8.01
CA ARG A 50 6.37 9.10 7.62
C ARG A 50 6.68 8.17 6.45
N SER A 51 5.69 7.39 6.01
CA SER A 51 5.88 6.49 4.88
C SER A 51 6.08 7.28 3.59
N PRO A 52 6.93 6.77 2.67
CA PRO A 52 7.12 7.40 1.38
C PRO A 52 5.80 7.42 0.59
N VAL A 53 5.61 8.47 -0.20
CA VAL A 53 4.50 8.62 -1.14
C VAL A 53 5.06 8.55 -2.56
N PHE A 54 4.37 7.81 -3.43
CA PHE A 54 4.69 7.70 -4.85
C PHE A 54 3.47 8.01 -5.70
N GLU A 55 3.70 8.58 -6.89
CA GLU A 55 2.68 8.85 -7.89
C GLU A 55 2.41 7.59 -8.71
N PHE A 56 1.45 6.78 -8.24
CA PHE A 56 0.97 5.62 -8.99
C PHE A 56 0.00 6.07 -10.09
N GLN A 57 -0.32 5.18 -11.03
CA GLN A 57 -1.33 5.46 -12.06
C GLN A 57 -2.70 5.82 -11.47
N SER A 58 -3.04 5.30 -10.29
CA SER A 58 -4.27 5.66 -9.58
C SER A 58 -4.24 7.03 -8.90
N GLY A 59 -3.09 7.70 -8.89
CA GLY A 59 -2.77 8.91 -8.10
C GLY A 59 -1.80 8.65 -6.94
N PRO A 60 -1.48 9.69 -6.15
CA PRO A 60 -0.48 9.63 -5.09
C PRO A 60 -0.94 8.73 -3.95
N SER A 61 -0.12 7.76 -3.56
CA SER A 61 -0.38 6.91 -2.40
C SER A 61 0.87 6.69 -1.54
N PRO A 62 0.73 6.67 -0.21
CA PRO A 62 1.73 6.08 0.67
C PRO A 62 1.92 4.59 0.35
N PHE A 63 3.14 4.09 0.53
CA PHE A 63 3.45 2.69 0.25
C PHE A 63 4.52 2.13 1.20
N VAL A 64 4.67 0.80 1.16
CA VAL A 64 5.89 0.10 1.59
C VAL A 64 6.39 -0.78 0.45
N ALA A 65 7.70 -0.96 0.38
CA ALA A 65 8.33 -1.78 -0.64
C ALA A 65 9.26 -2.81 -0.01
N PHE A 66 9.34 -3.98 -0.63
CA PHE A 66 10.11 -5.10 -0.15
C PHE A 66 10.92 -5.77 -1.26
N GLU A 67 12.08 -6.32 -0.90
CA GLU A 67 12.75 -7.31 -1.72
C GLU A 67 12.18 -8.69 -1.41
N LEU A 68 11.78 -9.40 -2.46
CA LEU A 68 11.28 -10.77 -2.36
C LEU A 68 12.44 -11.74 -2.07
N PRO A 69 12.19 -12.81 -1.31
CA PRO A 69 13.21 -13.78 -0.95
C PRO A 69 13.72 -14.52 -2.20
N ARG A 70 15.03 -14.83 -2.20
CA ARG A 70 15.67 -15.69 -3.21
C ARG A 70 15.39 -17.17 -2.93
N ALA A 71 14.10 -17.52 -2.82
CA ALA A 71 13.70 -18.89 -2.58
C ALA A 71 14.08 -19.79 -3.76
N ALA A 72 14.56 -21.00 -3.47
CA ALA A 72 14.94 -21.99 -4.48
C ALA A 72 13.73 -22.70 -5.14
N GLY A 73 12.53 -22.51 -4.59
CA GLY A 73 11.30 -23.14 -5.10
C GLY A 73 10.05 -22.32 -4.79
N PRO A 74 8.87 -22.81 -5.23
CA PRO A 74 7.62 -22.07 -5.10
C PRO A 74 7.23 -21.77 -3.65
N TYR A 75 6.69 -20.58 -3.44
CA TYR A 75 6.23 -20.11 -2.12
C TYR A 75 4.95 -19.30 -2.22
N GLN A 76 4.23 -19.24 -1.11
CA GLN A 76 3.07 -18.38 -0.91
C GLN A 76 3.51 -17.10 -0.21
N LEU A 77 3.19 -15.98 -0.84
CA LEU A 77 3.34 -14.65 -0.28
C LEU A 77 1.96 -14.15 0.13
N ARG A 78 1.79 -13.84 1.42
CA ARG A 78 0.52 -13.35 1.96
C ARG A 78 0.71 -12.01 2.64
N VAL A 79 -0.04 -11.00 2.21
CA VAL A 79 -0.04 -9.66 2.80
C VAL A 79 -1.38 -9.43 3.47
N LYS A 80 -1.37 -9.25 4.79
CA LYS A 80 -2.55 -8.97 5.59
C LYS A 80 -2.51 -7.53 6.11
N SER A 81 -3.50 -6.74 5.76
CA SER A 81 -3.82 -5.46 6.38
C SER A 81 -4.65 -5.70 7.63
N LEU A 82 -4.09 -5.36 8.79
CA LEU A 82 -4.73 -5.57 10.08
C LEU A 82 -5.72 -4.45 10.36
N PHE A 83 -6.92 -4.82 10.83
CA PHE A 83 -7.89 -3.85 11.29
C PHE A 83 -7.37 -3.19 12.54
N GLN A 84 -7.21 -1.88 12.48
CA GLN A 84 -6.83 -1.10 13.64
C GLN A 84 -8.11 -0.67 14.36
N PRO A 85 -8.20 -0.81 15.69
CA PRO A 85 -9.19 -0.09 16.47
C PRO A 85 -8.78 1.39 16.53
N ALA A 86 -8.86 2.09 15.40
CA ALA A 86 -8.69 3.53 15.32
C ALA A 86 -10.06 4.19 15.50
N ALA A 87 -10.10 5.37 16.14
CA ALA A 87 -11.33 6.10 16.43
C ALA A 87 -12.11 6.52 15.15
N ASP A 88 -11.43 6.52 14.02
CA ASP A 88 -11.82 6.92 12.69
C ASP A 88 -12.26 5.73 11.80
N GLY A 89 -12.20 4.49 12.32
CA GLY A 89 -12.94 3.34 11.79
C GLY A 89 -12.55 2.82 10.41
N GLY A 90 -11.45 3.30 9.82
CA GLY A 90 -11.08 2.94 8.46
C GLY A 90 -10.03 1.83 8.30
N VAL A 91 -9.92 1.27 7.09
CA VAL A 91 -9.10 0.10 6.75
C VAL A 91 -8.16 0.39 5.57
N PHE A 92 -6.93 -0.09 5.66
CA PHE A 92 -6.01 -0.07 4.53
C PHE A 92 -6.34 -1.21 3.56
N TYR A 93 -6.53 -0.91 2.27
CA TYR A 93 -6.92 -1.87 1.23
C TYR A 93 -5.70 -2.25 0.38
N PRO A 94 -4.98 -3.33 0.70
CA PRO A 94 -3.69 -3.62 0.08
C PRO A 94 -3.84 -4.08 -1.38
N VAL A 95 -3.24 -3.32 -2.29
CA VAL A 95 -2.88 -3.76 -3.64
C VAL A 95 -1.39 -4.07 -3.68
N LEU A 96 -1.05 -5.18 -4.32
CA LEU A 96 0.30 -5.72 -4.43
C LEU A 96 0.76 -5.57 -5.88
N ALA A 97 1.83 -4.81 -6.10
CA ALA A 97 2.58 -4.81 -7.34
C ALA A 97 3.84 -5.66 -7.17
N VAL A 98 4.03 -6.66 -8.02
CA VAL A 98 5.26 -7.44 -8.11
C VAL A 98 6.07 -6.92 -9.29
N LEU A 99 7.32 -6.56 -9.03
CA LEU A 99 8.23 -5.99 -10.03
C LEU A 99 9.42 -6.93 -10.25
N ASP A 100 10.03 -6.87 -11.44
CA ASP A 100 11.27 -7.58 -11.76
C ASP A 100 12.54 -6.80 -11.36
N GLU A 101 13.73 -7.32 -11.71
CA GLU A 101 15.03 -6.67 -11.46
C GLU A 101 15.19 -5.29 -12.10
N THR A 102 14.39 -4.99 -13.13
CA THR A 102 14.38 -3.70 -13.83
C THR A 102 13.27 -2.77 -13.33
N PHE A 103 12.60 -3.16 -12.24
CA PHE A 103 11.49 -2.45 -11.63
C PHE A 103 10.26 -2.32 -12.55
N VAL A 104 10.10 -3.23 -13.51
CA VAL A 104 8.90 -3.33 -14.35
C VAL A 104 7.86 -4.19 -13.64
N VAL A 105 6.61 -3.71 -13.62
CA VAL A 105 5.48 -4.43 -13.01
C VAL A 105 5.19 -5.71 -13.81
N LEU A 106 5.37 -6.87 -13.18
CA LEU A 106 5.00 -8.17 -13.73
C LEU A 106 3.56 -8.55 -13.38
N ARG A 107 3.13 -8.22 -12.16
CA ARG A 107 1.79 -8.55 -11.64
C ARG A 107 1.28 -7.40 -10.79
N LEU A 108 0.00 -7.11 -10.91
CA LEU A 108 -0.71 -6.15 -10.07
C LEU A 108 -2.01 -6.80 -9.61
N THR A 109 -2.25 -6.84 -8.31
CA THR A 109 -3.53 -7.36 -7.78
C THR A 109 -4.62 -6.32 -7.88
N SER A 110 -5.86 -6.80 -7.94
CA SER A 110 -7.06 -5.96 -7.86
C SER A 110 -7.74 -6.13 -6.51
N LEU A 111 -8.80 -5.35 -6.26
CA LEU A 111 -9.58 -5.47 -5.03
C LEU A 111 -10.34 -6.80 -4.94
N ASP A 112 -10.62 -7.47 -6.06
CA ASP A 112 -11.27 -8.79 -6.08
C ASP A 112 -10.38 -9.89 -5.49
N ASN A 113 -9.07 -9.64 -5.39
CA ASN A 113 -8.13 -10.55 -4.72
C ASN A 113 -8.18 -10.45 -3.19
N LEU A 114 -8.86 -9.43 -2.64
CA LEU A 114 -8.96 -9.23 -1.20
C LEU A 114 -9.90 -10.24 -0.56
N ARG A 115 -9.46 -10.79 0.56
CA ARG A 115 -10.25 -11.68 1.42
C ARG A 115 -10.34 -11.10 2.81
N LEU A 116 -11.57 -10.98 3.32
CA LEU A 116 -11.79 -10.69 4.73
C LEU A 116 -11.42 -11.92 5.56
N GLU A 117 -10.51 -11.74 6.51
CA GLU A 117 -10.15 -12.76 7.47
C GLU A 117 -10.53 -12.34 8.88
N PRO A 118 -11.48 -13.05 9.53
CA PRO A 118 -11.83 -12.78 10.92
C PRO A 118 -10.73 -13.26 11.87
N ALA A 119 -10.58 -12.58 13.02
CA ALA A 119 -9.67 -12.96 14.10
C ALA A 119 -9.77 -14.44 14.51
N LEU A 120 -10.99 -14.99 14.51
CA LEU A 120 -11.27 -16.38 14.91
C LEU A 120 -10.75 -17.44 13.93
N ALA A 121 -10.28 -17.04 12.74
CA ALA A 121 -9.71 -17.98 11.77
C ALA A 121 -8.36 -18.56 12.22
N THR A 122 -7.71 -17.98 13.24
CA THR A 122 -6.47 -18.50 13.84
C THR A 122 -6.43 -18.15 15.32
N PRO A 123 -6.03 -19.06 16.23
CA PRO A 123 -5.87 -18.72 17.65
C PRO A 123 -4.91 -17.54 17.84
N GLY A 124 -5.38 -16.46 18.47
CA GLY A 124 -4.61 -15.22 18.62
C GLY A 124 -4.48 -14.38 17.34
N GLY A 125 -5.23 -14.71 16.28
CA GLY A 125 -5.26 -13.97 15.03
C GLY A 125 -6.00 -12.65 15.15
N GLU A 126 -5.57 -11.66 14.38
CA GLU A 126 -6.26 -10.36 14.25
C GLU A 126 -7.13 -10.35 12.98
N SER A 127 -8.26 -9.63 13.04
CA SER A 127 -9.09 -9.42 11.85
C SER A 127 -8.35 -8.54 10.83
N GLY A 128 -8.56 -8.81 9.54
CA GLY A 128 -7.89 -8.03 8.50
C GLY A 128 -8.35 -8.36 7.09
N LEU A 129 -7.90 -7.57 6.12
CA LEU A 129 -7.99 -7.88 4.70
C LEU A 129 -6.68 -8.52 4.24
N ALA A 130 -6.76 -9.62 3.51
CA ALA A 130 -5.59 -10.37 3.05
C ALA A 130 -5.60 -10.56 1.53
N VAL A 131 -4.40 -10.50 0.95
CA VAL A 131 -4.12 -10.93 -0.42
C VAL A 131 -3.04 -12.00 -0.36
N THR A 132 -3.25 -13.09 -1.09
CA THR A 132 -2.31 -14.22 -1.17
C THR A 132 -1.90 -14.43 -2.63
N LEU A 133 -0.60 -14.51 -2.88
CA LEU A 133 0.02 -14.75 -4.18
C LEU A 133 0.86 -16.02 -4.11
N ALA A 134 0.63 -16.93 -5.05
CA ALA A 134 1.58 -17.98 -5.37
C ALA A 134 2.74 -17.37 -6.18
N MET A 135 3.96 -17.64 -5.76
CA MET A 135 5.20 -17.18 -6.36
C MET A 135 6.01 -18.40 -6.80
N ASP A 136 6.37 -18.46 -8.07
CA ASP A 136 7.27 -19.47 -8.60
C ASP A 136 8.53 -18.79 -9.17
N PRO A 137 9.66 -18.81 -8.44
CA PRO A 137 10.92 -18.23 -8.89
C PRO A 137 11.48 -18.81 -10.20
N ALA A 138 11.04 -20.01 -10.61
CA ALA A 138 11.47 -20.63 -11.85
C ALA A 138 10.66 -20.14 -13.06
N ALA A 139 9.37 -19.82 -12.85
CA ALA A 139 8.47 -19.35 -13.89
C ALA A 139 8.39 -17.82 -13.99
N GLU A 140 8.51 -17.12 -12.87
CA GLU A 140 8.36 -15.67 -12.76
C GLU A 140 9.64 -15.02 -12.23
N ARG A 141 10.01 -13.86 -12.80
CA ARG A 141 11.21 -13.10 -12.40
C ARG A 141 10.92 -12.04 -11.32
N GLY A 142 9.88 -12.25 -10.51
CA GLY A 142 9.47 -11.30 -9.48
C GLY A 142 10.56 -11.13 -8.41
N ARG A 143 11.00 -9.88 -8.20
CA ARG A 143 12.07 -9.51 -7.26
C ARG A 143 11.68 -8.52 -6.20
N TYR A 144 10.74 -7.64 -6.51
CA TYR A 144 10.30 -6.62 -5.57
C TYR A 144 8.79 -6.67 -5.41
N LEU A 145 8.33 -6.29 -4.23
CA LEU A 145 6.93 -6.16 -3.89
C LEU A 145 6.68 -4.74 -3.42
N VAL A 146 5.66 -4.09 -3.98
CA VAL A 146 5.17 -2.78 -3.51
C VAL A 146 3.74 -2.97 -3.04
N VAL A 147 3.44 -2.47 -1.84
CA VAL A 147 2.12 -2.56 -1.22
C VAL A 147 1.60 -1.16 -0.94
N PHE A 148 0.43 -0.84 -1.48
CA PHE A 148 -0.22 0.47 -1.37
C PHE A 148 -1.75 0.34 -1.44
N THR A 149 -2.47 1.40 -1.08
CA THR A 149 -3.92 1.50 -1.32
C THR A 149 -4.11 2.39 -2.55
N PRO A 150 -4.87 1.99 -3.59
CA PRO A 150 -5.10 2.85 -4.75
C PRO A 150 -5.67 4.22 -4.35
N ALA A 151 -5.11 5.31 -4.87
CA ALA A 151 -5.49 6.66 -4.44
C ALA A 151 -6.95 7.01 -4.77
N ALA A 152 -7.53 6.36 -5.79
CA ALA A 152 -8.95 6.40 -6.10
C ALA A 152 -9.88 5.96 -4.96
N LEU A 153 -9.37 5.24 -3.95
CA LEU A 153 -10.11 4.89 -2.74
C LEU A 153 -9.95 5.95 -1.63
N LEU A 154 -8.92 6.79 -1.66
CA LEU A 154 -8.50 7.60 -0.51
C LEU A 154 -9.10 9.01 -0.46
N GLY A 155 -9.85 9.41 -1.48
CA GLY A 155 -10.43 10.74 -1.57
C GLY A 155 -11.13 10.99 -2.92
N PRO A 156 -11.64 12.20 -3.14
CA PRO A 156 -12.25 12.55 -4.42
C PRO A 156 -11.24 12.41 -5.55
N LEU A 157 -11.64 11.70 -6.61
CA LEU A 157 -10.87 11.56 -7.84
C LEU A 157 -10.51 12.96 -8.38
N PRO A 158 -9.27 13.22 -8.81
CA PRO A 158 -8.87 14.53 -9.31
C PRO A 158 -9.73 14.98 -10.51
N GLU A 159 -10.08 16.27 -10.56
CA GLU A 159 -10.80 16.86 -11.69
C GLU A 159 -9.89 16.88 -12.94
N GLY A 160 -10.37 16.30 -14.06
CA GLY A 160 -9.64 16.29 -15.34
C GLY A 160 -9.11 14.93 -15.80
N ARG A 161 -9.93 13.87 -15.67
CA ARG A 161 -9.64 12.52 -16.19
C ARG A 161 -9.09 12.53 -17.62
N ARG A 162 -8.03 11.77 -17.85
CA ARG A 162 -7.73 11.22 -19.18
C ARG A 162 -8.45 9.88 -19.32
N GLU A 163 -8.89 9.55 -20.52
CA GLU A 163 -9.65 8.34 -20.87
C GLU A 163 -8.94 7.01 -20.50
N ASN A 164 -7.66 7.09 -20.13
CA ASN A 164 -6.84 5.96 -19.70
C ASN A 164 -6.64 5.85 -18.17
N ASP A 165 -7.19 6.75 -17.36
CA ASP A 165 -7.18 6.66 -15.88
C ASP A 165 -8.25 5.68 -15.42
N LEU A 166 -8.05 4.41 -15.77
CA LEU A 166 -8.98 3.35 -15.46
C LEU A 166 -8.57 2.71 -14.14
N LEU A 167 -9.33 3.02 -13.09
CA LEU A 167 -9.74 1.97 -12.18
C LEU A 167 -10.13 0.77 -13.04
N THR A 168 -9.51 -0.39 -12.80
CA THR A 168 -9.87 -1.58 -13.59
C THR A 168 -11.39 -1.77 -13.53
N PRO A 169 -12.04 -2.26 -14.59
CA PRO A 169 -13.48 -2.53 -14.55
C PRO A 169 -13.88 -3.39 -13.34
N ALA A 170 -12.97 -4.27 -12.89
CA ALA A 170 -13.04 -4.99 -11.63
C ALA A 170 -13.12 -4.08 -10.40
N THR A 171 -12.23 -3.09 -10.27
CA THR A 171 -12.25 -2.10 -9.18
C THR A 171 -13.52 -1.26 -9.17
N ILE A 172 -14.02 -0.84 -10.34
CA ILE A 172 -15.27 -0.08 -10.46
C ILE A 172 -16.45 -0.94 -10.03
N ASN A 173 -16.56 -2.15 -10.59
CA ASN A 173 -17.64 -3.08 -10.28
C ASN A 173 -17.61 -3.50 -8.79
N TRP A 174 -16.43 -3.66 -8.21
CA TRP A 174 -16.27 -3.92 -6.78
C TRP A 174 -16.79 -2.76 -5.91
N LEU A 175 -16.46 -1.52 -6.26
CA LEU A 175 -16.95 -0.32 -5.58
C LEU A 175 -18.48 -0.16 -5.69
N GLU A 176 -19.03 -0.39 -6.89
CA GLU A 176 -20.47 -0.29 -7.18
C GLU A 176 -21.28 -1.37 -6.45
N ASN A 177 -20.77 -2.60 -6.34
CA ASN A 177 -21.48 -3.71 -5.69
C ASN A 177 -21.40 -3.71 -4.16
N GLN A 178 -20.53 -2.92 -3.54
CA GLN A 178 -20.27 -2.95 -2.09
C GLN A 178 -20.75 -1.68 -1.35
N GLY A 179 -21.40 -0.73 -2.06
CA GLY A 179 -21.60 0.68 -1.68
C GLY A 179 -21.97 1.04 -0.23
N ASP A 180 -22.71 0.19 0.50
CA ASP A 180 -23.16 0.49 1.88
C ASP A 180 -22.50 -0.36 2.98
N ALA A 181 -21.68 -1.36 2.62
CA ALA A 181 -21.04 -2.28 3.57
C ALA A 181 -19.52 -2.04 3.75
N LEU A 182 -19.00 -0.97 3.13
CA LEU A 182 -17.58 -0.67 3.08
C LEU A 182 -17.10 -0.01 4.37
N VAL A 183 -16.09 -0.63 4.98
CA VAL A 183 -15.28 0.06 5.99
C VAL A 183 -14.49 1.15 5.27
N PRO A 184 -14.51 2.42 5.72
CA PRO A 184 -13.87 3.50 4.98
C PRO A 184 -12.39 3.21 4.67
N PRO A 185 -11.95 3.31 3.41
CA PRO A 185 -10.55 3.09 3.06
C PRO A 185 -9.65 4.15 3.68
N THR A 186 -8.42 3.75 4.05
CA THR A 186 -7.42 4.65 4.60
C THR A 186 -6.06 4.44 3.96
N ALA A 187 -5.29 5.54 3.92
CA ALA A 187 -3.94 5.55 3.37
C ALA A 187 -2.92 4.92 4.33
N ARG A 188 -3.32 4.55 5.55
CA ARG A 188 -2.45 4.16 6.65
C ARG A 188 -2.90 2.84 7.24
N GLY A 189 -1.95 1.98 7.58
CA GLY A 189 -2.25 0.61 7.97
C GLY A 189 -1.10 -0.08 8.68
N ARG A 190 -1.42 -1.16 9.41
CA ARG A 190 -0.43 -2.15 9.83
C ARG A 190 -0.53 -3.35 8.88
N LEU A 191 0.61 -3.80 8.40
CA LEU A 191 0.72 -4.91 7.48
C LEU A 191 1.48 -6.05 8.16
N GLN A 192 0.99 -7.27 7.94
CA GLN A 192 1.71 -8.50 8.23
C GLN A 192 1.96 -9.23 6.92
N ILE A 193 3.23 -9.43 6.58
CA ILE A 193 3.68 -10.14 5.38
C ILE A 193 4.15 -11.52 5.82
N THR A 194 3.61 -12.57 5.22
CA THR A 194 3.97 -13.96 5.51
C THR A 194 4.54 -14.60 4.25
N VAL A 195 5.70 -15.22 4.39
CA VAL A 195 6.31 -16.06 3.36
C VAL A 195 6.30 -17.49 3.86
N ALA A 196 5.64 -18.38 3.12
CA ALA A 196 5.56 -19.80 3.45
C ALA A 196 5.89 -20.63 2.21
N PRO A 197 6.63 -21.75 2.31
CA PRO A 197 6.79 -22.67 1.19
C PRO A 197 5.42 -23.11 0.66
N GLN A 198 5.28 -23.20 -0.66
CA GLN A 198 4.07 -23.76 -1.22
C GLN A 198 4.07 -25.26 -0.94
N PRO A 199 3.03 -25.83 -0.31
CA PRO A 199 2.94 -27.27 -0.16
C PRO A 199 2.96 -27.89 -1.56
N ALA A 200 3.79 -28.92 -1.75
CA ALA A 200 3.76 -29.70 -2.98
C ALA A 200 2.32 -30.20 -3.15
N THR A 201 1.65 -29.81 -4.23
CA THR A 201 0.35 -30.37 -4.59
C THR A 201 0.53 -31.88 -4.61
N ALA A 202 -0.09 -32.58 -3.65
CA ALA A 202 -0.11 -34.03 -3.67
C ALA A 202 -0.71 -34.43 -5.02
N ALA A 203 0.05 -35.18 -5.81
CA ALA A 203 -0.41 -35.73 -7.07
C ALA A 203 -1.76 -36.40 -6.81
N GLN A 204 -2.82 -35.88 -7.43
CA GLN A 204 -4.07 -36.60 -7.54
C GLN A 204 -3.78 -37.85 -8.36
N GLU A 205 -3.64 -38.97 -7.65
CA GLU A 205 -3.53 -40.30 -8.23
C GLU A 205 -4.81 -40.60 -9.03
N PRO A 206 -4.71 -41.13 -10.26
CA PRO A 206 -5.83 -41.30 -11.19
C PRO A 206 -6.90 -42.30 -10.73
#